data_AF-A0AAE1SF75-F1
#
_entry.id   AF-A0AAE1SF75-F1
#
_cell.length_a   1.000
_cell.length_b   1.000
_cell.length_c   1.000
_cell.angle_alpha   90.00
_cell.angle_beta   90.00
_cell.angle_gamma   90.00
#
_symmetry.space_group_name_H-M   'P 1'
#
loop_
_entity.id
_entity.type
_entity.pdbx_description
1 polymer ?
#
loop_
_entity_poly.entity_id
_entity_poly.type
_entity_poly.pdbx_seq_one_letter_code
_entity_poly.pdbx_strand_id
1 'polypeptide(L)' 'MVLAVGAEPLLSRFDLNGDIISPIPCASQSLFSISAHPSGATAVAGYGGIVDIVSQFGSHLCTFQCRGVQKGLPMQLI' A
#
# COMPACT_ATOMS: atom_id res chain seq x y z
N MET A 1 2.29 14.76 7.70
CA MET A 1 2.71 13.72 6.75
C MET A 1 1.46 13.25 6.02
N VAL A 2 1.49 13.25 4.70
CA VAL A 2 0.40 12.77 3.85
C VAL A 2 0.86 11.47 3.19
N LEU A 3 -0.03 10.48 3.16
CA LEU A 3 0.21 9.20 2.50
C LEU A 3 -0.73 9.10 1.30
N ALA A 4 -0.19 8.71 0.15
CA ALA A 4 -0.98 8.48 -1.05
C ALA A 4 -0.64 7.14 -1.70
N VAL A 5 -1.66 6.53 -2.28
CA VAL A 5 -1.60 5.31 -3.08
C VAL A 5 -2.34 5.55 -4.39
N GLY A 6 -2.13 4.69 -5.37
CA GLY A 6 -2.85 4.76 -6.63
C GLY A 6 -2.63 3.53 -7.48
N ALA A 7 -2.71 3.72 -8.81
CA ALA A 7 -2.62 2.63 -9.77
C ALA A 7 -1.24 1.95 -9.81
N GLU A 8 -0.24 2.49 -9.11
CA GLU A 8 1.13 2.02 -9.07
C GLU A 8 1.45 1.23 -7.79
N PRO A 9 2.46 0.33 -7.80
CA PRO A 9 2.90 -0.42 -6.64
C PRO A 9 3.75 0.41 -5.66
N LEU A 10 3.35 1.67 -5.42
CA LEU A 10 4.10 2.64 -4.64
C LEU A 10 3.21 3.34 -3.61
N LEU A 11 3.63 3.27 -2.34
CA LEU A 11 3.16 4.17 -1.30
C LEU A 11 4.03 5.44 -1.31
N SER A 12 3.43 6.57 -1.67
CA SER A 12 4.12 7.86 -1.69
C SER A 12 3.91 8.60 -0.37
N ARG A 13 5.01 9.01 0.25
CA ARG A 13 5.00 9.75 1.53
C ARG A 13 5.40 11.20 1.27
N PHE A 14 4.51 12.11 1.61
CA PHE A 14 4.71 13.54 1.44
C PHE A 14 4.85 14.23 2.79
N ASP A 15 5.65 15.29 2.81
CA ASP A 15 5.61 16.25 3.89
C ASP A 15 4.34 17.14 3.78
N LEU A 16 4.22 18.15 4.64
CA LEU A 16 3.05 19.05 4.60
C LEU A 16 3.20 20.17 3.56
N ASN A 17 4.38 20.34 2.98
CA ASN A 17 4.62 21.27 1.87
C ASN A 17 4.25 20.64 0.51
N GLY A 18 4.06 19.32 0.48
CA GLY A 18 3.75 18.56 -0.74
C GLY A 18 4.98 17.92 -1.38
N ASP A 19 6.14 17.96 -0.72
CA ASP A 19 7.36 17.34 -1.21
C ASP A 19 7.39 15.85 -0.88
N ILE A 20 7.83 15.04 -1.84
CA ILE A 20 8.00 13.59 -1.64
C ILE A 20 9.20 13.36 -0.71
N ILE A 21 8.94 12.76 0.44
CA ILE A 21 9.98 12.32 1.38
C ILE A 21 10.60 11.02 0.89
N SER A 22 9.75 10.04 0.54
CA SER A 22 10.19 8.72 0.08
C SER A 22 9.06 7.95 -0.60
N PRO A 23 9.28 7.37 -1.80
CA PRO A 23 8.43 6.33 -2.35
C PRO A 23 8.78 4.97 -1.72
N ILE A 24 7.77 4.17 -1.39
CA ILE A 24 7.94 2.85 -0.76
C ILE A 24 7.28 1.80 -1.65
N PRO A 25 8.04 0.84 -2.20
CA PRO A 25 7.48 -0.26 -2.98
C PRO A 25 6.53 -1.13 -2.14
N CYS A 26 5.42 -1.52 -2.75
CA CYS A 26 4.47 -2.48 -2.19
C CYS A 26 4.32 -3.69 -3.13
N ALA A 27 3.92 -4.83 -2.56
CA ALA A 27 3.78 -6.10 -3.25
C ALA A 27 2.57 -6.13 -4.20
N SER A 28 1.52 -5.35 -3.93
CA SER A 28 0.37 -5.26 -4.84
C SER A 28 0.67 -4.34 -6.01
N GLN A 29 0.27 -4.73 -7.23
CA GLN A 29 0.47 -3.95 -8.46
C GLN A 29 -0.30 -2.63 -8.46
N SER A 30 -1.36 -2.53 -7.68
CA SER A 30 -2.25 -1.38 -7.63
C SER A 30 -2.82 -1.24 -6.23
N LEU A 31 -2.72 -0.06 -5.65
CA LEU A 31 -2.99 0.21 -4.24
C LEU A 31 -4.20 1.15 -4.12
N PHE A 32 -5.16 0.80 -3.27
CA PHE A 32 -6.46 1.50 -3.23
C PHE A 32 -6.89 1.95 -1.85
N SER A 33 -6.25 1.45 -0.78
CA SER A 33 -6.63 1.78 0.59
C SER A 33 -5.43 1.82 1.51
N ILE A 34 -5.48 2.76 2.47
CA ILE A 34 -4.44 2.99 3.47
C ILE A 34 -5.12 3.11 4.84
N SER A 35 -4.51 2.52 5.86
CA SER A 35 -4.88 2.76 7.26
C SER A 35 -3.63 2.94 8.11
N ALA A 36 -3.54 4.06 8.81
CA ALA A 36 -2.42 4.37 9.70
C ALA A 36 -2.81 4.09 11.16
N HIS A 37 -1.92 3.40 11.88
CA HIS A 37 -2.08 3.08 13.29
C HIS A 37 -1.15 3.96 14.16
N PRO A 38 -1.58 4.42 15.35
CA PRO A 38 -0.76 5.29 16.22
C PRO A 38 0.60 4.70 16.66
N SER A 39 0.80 3.38 16.57
CA SER A 39 2.09 2.75 16.84
C SER A 39 3.16 3.04 15.76
N GLY A 40 2.79 3.72 14.68
CA GLY A 40 3.67 3.96 13.54
C GLY A 40 3.62 2.88 12.47
N ALA A 41 2.66 1.95 12.52
CA ALA A 41 2.42 0.99 11.44
C ALA A 41 1.37 1.53 10.47
N THR A 42 1.57 1.29 9.18
CA THR A 42 0.62 1.63 8.12
C THR A 42 0.28 0.37 7.34
N ALA A 43 -1.00 0.05 7.25
CA ALA A 43 -1.50 -0.99 6.35
C ALA A 43 -1.83 -0.38 5.00
N VAL A 44 -1.34 -1.01 3.93
CA VAL A 44 -1.52 -0.58 2.54
C VAL A 44 -2.12 -1.75 1.76
N ALA A 45 -3.37 -1.61 1.35
CA ALA A 45 -4.11 -2.67 0.67
C ALA A 45 -4.29 -2.37 -0.82
N GLY A 46 -4.20 -3.42 -1.62
CA GLY A 46 -4.29 -3.32 -3.07
C GLY A 46 -4.95 -4.52 -3.75
N TYR A 47 -4.82 -4.54 -5.06
CA TYR A 47 -5.25 -5.63 -5.93
C TYR A 47 -4.78 -7.01 -5.43
N GLY A 48 -5.60 -8.04 -5.70
CA GLY A 48 -5.31 -9.42 -5.33
C GLY A 48 -5.49 -9.74 -3.84
N GLY A 49 -6.08 -8.82 -3.06
CA GLY A 49 -6.26 -8.99 -1.62
C GLY A 49 -4.93 -8.99 -0.86
N ILE A 50 -3.93 -8.30 -1.37
CA ILE A 50 -2.60 -8.16 -0.75
C ILE A 50 -2.62 -6.92 0.14
N VAL A 51 -2.04 -7.06 1.34
CA VAL A 51 -1.90 -5.97 2.31
C VAL A 51 -0.47 -5.93 2.82
N ASP A 52 0.27 -4.88 2.51
CA ASP A 52 1.58 -4.63 3.10
C ASP A 52 1.46 -3.84 4.39
N ILE A 53 2.28 -4.18 5.38
CA ILE A 53 2.48 -3.39 6.58
C ILE A 53 3.83 -2.69 6.46
N VAL A 54 3.79 -1.37 6.58
CA VAL A 54 4.95 -0.49 6.42
C VAL A 54 5.12 0.34 7.68
N SER A 55 6.35 0.53 8.13
CA SER A 55 6.66 1.43 9.24
C SER A 55 6.50 2.90 8.82
N GLN A 56 6.31 3.79 9.79
CA GLN A 56 6.26 5.23 9.57
C GLN A 56 7.53 5.79 8.89
N PHE A 57 8.65 5.07 9.01
CA PHE A 57 9.93 5.41 8.39
C PHE A 57 10.06 4.87 6.96
N GLY A 58 9.12 4.03 6.52
CA GLY A 58 9.04 3.48 5.17
C GLY A 58 9.65 2.09 5.00
N SER A 59 9.95 1.40 6.10
CA SER A 59 10.43 0.02 6.05
C SER A 59 9.25 -0.94 5.86
N HIS A 60 9.35 -1.86 4.90
CA HIS A 60 8.43 -2.99 4.80
C HIS A 60 8.60 -3.90 6.03
N LEU A 61 7.50 -4.21 6.71
CA LEU A 61 7.50 -5.06 7.90
C LEU A 61 7.02 -6.48 7.56
N CYS A 62 5.89 -6.58 6.87
CA CYS A 62 5.35 -7.87 6.41
C CYS A 62 4.25 -7.67 5.35
N THR A 63 3.85 -8.78 4.72
CA THR A 63 2.75 -8.83 3.76
C THR A 63 1.73 -9.88 4.21
N PHE A 64 0.45 -9.51 4.17
CA PHE A 64 -0.67 -10.43 4.32
C PHE A 64 -1.36 -10.63 2.97
N GLN A 65 -1.91 -11.83 2.76
CA GLN A 65 -2.71 -12.12 1.58
C GLN A 65 -4.04 -12.77 1.97
N CYS A 66 -5.13 -12.11 1.60
CA CYS A 66 -6.49 -12.60 1.80
C CYS A 66 -6.77 -13.77 0.84
N ARG A 67 -6.59 -15.00 1.30
CA ARG A 67 -6.84 -16.22 0.49
C ARG A 67 -8.28 -16.37 0.01
N GLY A 68 -9.25 -15.76 0.70
CA GLY A 68 -10.66 -15.75 0.29
C GLY A 68 -10.96 -14.90 -0.95
N VAL A 69 -10.07 -13.97 -1.31
CA VAL A 69 -10.24 -13.04 -2.45
C VAL A 69 -9.69 -13.65 -3.76
N GLN A 70 -8.90 -14.73 -3.69
CA GLN A 70 -8.31 -15.39 -4.86
C GLN A 70 -9.32 -16.16 -5.75
N LYS A 71 -10.61 -16.18 -5.41
CA LYS A 71 -11.63 -16.94 -6.16
C LYS A 71 -12.36 -16.16 -7.26
N GLY A 72 -11.93 -14.95 -7.60
CA GLY A 72 -12.39 -14.21 -8.78
C GLY A 72 -11.34 -14.20 -9.88
N LEU A 73 -11.74 -14.60 -11.09
CA LEU A 73 -10.94 -14.69 -12.33
C LEU A 73 -9.96 -13.51 -12.58
N PRO A 74 -8.92 -13.71 -13.43
CA PRO A 74 -8.10 -12.61 -13.91
C PRO A 74 -8.99 -11.59 -14.65
N MET A 75 -9.14 -10.40 -14.08
CA MET A 75 -9.62 -9.25 -14.85
C MET A 75 -8.47 -8.82 -15.77
N GLN A 76 -8.42 -9.41 -16.97
CA GLN A 76 -7.75 -8.78 -18.11
C GLN A 76 -8.52 -7.47 -18.40
N LEU A 77 -7.91 -6.33 -18.08
CA LEU A 77 -8.44 -5.04 -18.52
C LEU A 77 -8.32 -4.94 -20.05
N ILE A 78 -9.44 -4.60 -20.67
CA ILE A 78 -9.59 -4.13 -22.05
C ILE A 78 -9.06 -2.70 -22.15
#